data_AF-A0A7S3I6G0-F1
#
_entry.id   AF-A0A7S3I6G0-F1
#
_cell.length_a   1.000
_cell.length_b   1.000
_cell.length_c   1.000
_cell.angle_alpha   90.00
_cell.angle_beta   90.00
_cell.angle_gamma   90.00
#
_symmetry.space_group_name_H-M   'P 1'
#
loop_
_entity.id
_entity.type
_entity.pdbx_description
1 polymer ?
#
loop_
_entity_poly.entity_id
_entity_poly.type
_entity_poly.pdbx_seq_one_letter_code
_entity_poly.pdbx_strand_id
1 'polypeptide(L)'
;MMMIAIYMYRAKYQKWTLIPLLFGFYILALIGLIVLDMTTKFIAGYFLLILACNYFNFLGFYKILTNLPGKPGEIAWSRTKWYFRTMNVLYALTLGLAFVPRFGPTCTATKVYPPCMNWACCLFIINFIFHCVMSCRKDYFLGSGSIMEGVDDEYVREVAADDGADEKAEAVNLSDSQLSHKDWEQKEDLLSKKLFRKQMNVYLFFQGILAFCNVAIQLWGRVFVHNSHFLGCTEGGHQWLYTTVKGEVFVATHMVLIITQGVMLEYALYKVPKKMGWFKTKSVEEADDDFTTPTEPINEEKANEIN
;
A
#
# COMPACT_ATOMS: atom_id res chain seq x y z
N MET A 1 -13.31 -4.50 -4.97
CA MET A 1 -12.21 -5.25 -4.32
C MET A 1 -11.71 -4.55 -3.05
N MET A 2 -11.49 -3.23 -3.04
CA MET A 2 -11.11 -2.47 -1.83
C MET A 2 -11.99 -2.72 -0.59
N MET A 3 -13.32 -2.83 -0.73
CA MET A 3 -14.21 -3.16 0.39
C MET A 3 -13.92 -4.53 1.04
N ILE A 4 -13.59 -5.53 0.23
CA ILE A 4 -13.17 -6.87 0.73
C ILE A 4 -11.86 -6.74 1.49
N ALA A 5 -10.92 -5.95 0.95
CA ALA A 5 -9.65 -5.69 1.63
C ALA A 5 -9.86 -5.03 2.99
N ILE A 6 -10.72 -4.02 3.08
CA ILE A 6 -11.11 -3.36 4.35
C ILE A 6 -11.64 -4.39 5.35
N TYR A 7 -12.58 -5.24 4.92
CA TYR A 7 -13.15 -6.29 5.77
C TYR A 7 -12.08 -7.26 6.28
N MET A 8 -11.22 -7.76 5.40
CA MET A 8 -10.15 -8.71 5.79
C MET A 8 -9.14 -8.09 6.75
N TYR A 9 -8.77 -6.83 6.54
CA TYR A 9 -7.91 -6.10 7.47
C TYR A 9 -8.57 -5.89 8.84
N ARG A 10 -9.87 -5.55 8.85
CA ARG A 10 -10.62 -5.39 10.09
C ARG A 10 -10.75 -6.71 10.85
N ALA A 11 -11.05 -7.80 10.15
CA ALA A 11 -11.15 -9.14 10.74
C ALA A 11 -9.81 -9.61 11.33
N LYS A 12 -8.68 -9.38 10.63
CA LYS A 12 -7.36 -9.79 11.11
C LYS A 12 -6.89 -9.00 12.34
N TYR A 13 -7.04 -7.67 12.34
CA TYR A 13 -6.44 -6.83 13.38
C TYR A 13 -7.42 -6.38 14.47
N GLN A 14 -8.73 -6.60 14.30
CA GLN A 14 -9.80 -6.18 15.22
C GLN A 14 -9.79 -4.66 15.54
N LYS A 15 -9.08 -3.85 14.74
CA LYS A 15 -8.97 -2.39 14.90
C LYS A 15 -8.87 -1.69 13.55
N TRP A 16 -9.26 -0.41 13.52
CA TRP A 16 -9.07 0.45 12.35
C TRP A 16 -7.59 0.80 12.19
N THR A 17 -6.93 0.14 11.25
CA THR A 17 -5.56 0.46 10.87
C THR A 17 -5.54 1.48 9.72
N LEU A 18 -4.35 2.03 9.42
CA LEU A 18 -4.19 2.98 8.32
C LEU A 18 -4.64 2.42 6.96
N ILE A 19 -4.44 1.12 6.69
CA ILE A 19 -4.73 0.51 5.37
C ILE A 19 -6.22 0.58 5.00
N PRO A 20 -7.17 0.15 5.87
CA PRO A 20 -8.59 0.39 5.66
C PRO A 20 -8.96 1.86 5.40
N LEU A 21 -8.34 2.80 6.10
CA LEU A 21 -8.58 4.23 5.90
C LEU A 21 -8.09 4.70 4.52
N LEU A 22 -6.92 4.22 4.06
CA LEU A 22 -6.42 4.49 2.71
C LEU A 22 -7.42 3.98 1.66
N PHE A 23 -7.92 2.75 1.80
CA PHE A 23 -8.89 2.19 0.86
C PHE A 23 -10.24 2.93 0.89
N GLY A 24 -10.73 3.28 2.07
CA GLY A 24 -11.94 4.09 2.20
C GLY A 24 -11.80 5.44 1.50
N PHE A 25 -10.65 6.11 1.68
CA PHE A 25 -10.35 7.34 0.97
C PHE A 25 -10.34 7.16 -0.55
N TYR A 26 -9.71 6.12 -1.10
CA TYR A 26 -9.71 5.91 -2.55
C TYR A 26 -11.10 5.61 -3.11
N ILE A 27 -11.97 4.94 -2.37
CA ILE A 27 -13.38 4.77 -2.77
C ILE A 27 -14.05 6.15 -2.88
N LEU A 28 -13.89 7.01 -1.86
CA LEU A 28 -14.43 8.36 -1.88
C LEU A 28 -13.82 9.20 -3.01
N ALA A 29 -12.52 9.06 -3.27
CA ALA A 29 -11.83 9.76 -4.34
C ALA A 29 -12.35 9.35 -5.73
N LEU A 30 -12.62 8.06 -5.95
CA LEU A 30 -13.20 7.56 -7.20
C LEU A 30 -14.64 8.03 -7.40
N ILE A 31 -15.45 8.06 -6.33
CA ILE A 31 -16.81 8.65 -6.39
C ILE A 31 -16.71 10.14 -6.71
N GLY A 32 -15.82 10.87 -6.02
CA GLY A 32 -15.58 12.29 -6.27
C GLY A 32 -15.11 12.57 -7.70
N LEU A 33 -14.29 11.69 -8.27
CA LEU A 33 -13.84 11.76 -9.65
C LEU A 33 -15.01 11.66 -10.64
N ILE A 34 -15.90 10.68 -10.44
CA ILE A 34 -17.10 10.50 -11.27
C ILE A 34 -18.01 11.72 -11.14
N VAL A 35 -18.23 12.23 -9.93
CA VAL A 35 -19.04 13.43 -9.71
C VAL A 35 -18.44 14.64 -10.41
N LEU A 36 -17.13 14.88 -10.29
CA LEU A 36 -16.45 16.01 -10.93
C LEU A 36 -16.41 15.89 -12.46
N ASP A 37 -16.46 14.68 -13.01
CA ASP A 37 -16.56 14.44 -14.45
C ASP A 37 -17.97 14.73 -14.98
N MET A 38 -18.99 14.20 -14.30
CA MET A 38 -20.40 14.31 -14.70
C MET A 38 -21.02 15.69 -14.42
N THR A 39 -20.41 16.50 -13.55
CA THR A 39 -20.93 17.81 -13.16
C THR A 39 -20.09 18.95 -13.74
N THR A 40 -19.78 19.96 -12.92
CA THR A 40 -18.95 21.09 -13.29
C THR A 40 -17.47 20.72 -13.15
N LYS A 41 -16.72 20.91 -14.23
CA LYS A 41 -15.29 20.58 -14.36
C LYS A 41 -14.41 21.56 -13.59
N PHE A 42 -14.61 21.62 -12.28
CA PHE A 42 -13.91 22.52 -11.38
C PHE A 42 -12.44 22.11 -11.28
N ILE A 43 -11.57 23.01 -11.72
CA ILE A 43 -10.12 22.83 -11.71
C ILE A 43 -9.61 22.60 -10.29
N ALA A 44 -10.18 23.33 -9.32
CA ALA A 44 -9.87 23.18 -7.91
C ALA A 44 -10.21 21.78 -7.37
N GLY A 45 -11.35 21.22 -7.78
CA GLY A 45 -11.76 19.87 -7.39
C GLY A 45 -10.77 18.82 -7.88
N TYR A 46 -10.39 18.87 -9.17
CA TYR A 46 -9.37 17.99 -9.74
C TYR A 46 -8.02 18.15 -9.05
N PHE A 47 -7.58 19.38 -8.79
CA PHE A 47 -6.32 19.64 -8.11
C PHE A 47 -6.30 19.02 -6.71
N LEU A 48 -7.34 19.26 -5.91
CA LEU A 48 -7.44 18.70 -4.55
C LEU A 48 -7.45 17.18 -4.58
N LEU A 49 -8.16 16.58 -5.53
CA LEU A 49 -8.23 15.14 -5.69
C LEU A 49 -6.87 14.54 -6.06
N ILE A 50 -6.17 15.13 -7.02
CA ILE A 50 -4.81 14.72 -7.42
C ILE A 50 -3.85 14.86 -6.24
N LEU A 51 -3.86 16.00 -5.55
CA LEU A 51 -2.97 16.26 -4.42
C LEU A 51 -3.22 15.27 -3.28
N ALA A 52 -4.48 15.03 -2.95
CA ALA A 52 -4.87 14.10 -1.91
C ALA A 52 -4.50 12.65 -2.30
N CYS A 53 -4.79 12.19 -3.52
CA CYS A 53 -4.36 10.87 -3.98
C CYS A 53 -2.83 10.71 -3.94
N ASN A 54 -2.08 11.72 -4.37
CA ASN A 54 -0.61 11.72 -4.26
C ASN A 54 -0.14 11.61 -2.79
N TYR A 55 -0.80 12.31 -1.88
CA TYR A 55 -0.49 12.25 -0.45
C TYR A 55 -0.84 10.89 0.17
N PHE A 56 -2.01 10.33 -0.13
CA PHE A 56 -2.42 9.00 0.34
C PHE A 56 -1.53 7.90 -0.24
N ASN A 57 -1.03 8.08 -1.46
CA ASN A 57 -0.01 7.21 -2.04
C ASN A 57 1.28 7.24 -1.21
N PHE A 58 1.78 8.44 -0.88
CA PHE A 58 2.90 8.63 0.03
C PHE A 58 2.66 7.98 1.42
N LEU A 59 1.45 8.07 1.98
CA LEU A 59 1.08 7.34 3.21
C LEU A 59 1.04 5.81 3.02
N GLY A 60 0.70 5.34 1.83
CA GLY A 60 0.80 3.92 1.46
C GLY A 60 2.24 3.42 1.54
N PHE A 61 3.19 4.16 0.97
CA PHE A 61 4.61 3.85 1.10
C PHE A 61 5.10 3.90 2.56
N TYR A 62 4.71 4.93 3.31
CA TYR A 62 4.95 5.00 4.75
C TYR A 62 4.50 3.74 5.48
N LYS A 63 3.31 3.22 5.12
CA LYS A 63 2.78 2.01 5.72
C LYS A 63 3.56 0.75 5.34
N ILE A 64 4.05 0.65 4.10
CA ILE A 64 4.93 -0.45 3.68
C ILE A 64 6.21 -0.44 4.51
N LEU A 65 6.85 0.72 4.68
CA LEU A 65 8.09 0.84 5.47
C LEU A 65 7.90 0.50 6.96
N THR A 66 6.83 0.99 7.58
CA THR A 66 6.55 0.74 9.00
C THR A 66 6.07 -0.67 9.31
N ASN A 67 5.68 -1.45 8.30
CA ASN A 67 5.31 -2.85 8.46
C ASN A 67 6.50 -3.81 8.42
N LEU A 68 7.73 -3.32 8.19
CA LEU A 68 8.93 -4.13 8.30
C LEU A 68 9.17 -4.44 9.79
N PRO A 69 9.14 -5.71 10.23
CA PRO A 69 9.34 -6.02 11.64
C PRO A 69 10.82 -5.98 12.04
N GLY A 70 11.03 -6.01 13.35
CA GLY A 70 12.34 -6.10 13.99
C GLY A 70 13.21 -4.85 13.82
N LYS A 71 14.50 -5.03 14.13
CA LYS A 71 15.54 -3.98 14.05
C LYS A 71 15.64 -3.31 12.67
N PRO A 72 15.50 -4.02 11.52
CA PRO A 72 15.54 -3.38 10.21
C PRO A 72 14.45 -2.32 10.03
N GLY A 73 13.23 -2.58 10.53
CA GLY A 73 12.13 -1.63 10.53
C GLY A 73 12.42 -0.36 11.34
N GLU A 74 12.98 -0.52 12.54
CA GLU A 74 13.36 0.59 13.42
C GLU A 74 14.46 1.47 12.80
N ILE A 75 15.46 0.85 12.17
CA ILE A 75 16.54 1.56 11.48
C ILE A 75 15.99 2.29 10.24
N ALA A 76 15.15 1.62 9.44
CA ALA A 76 14.51 2.24 8.30
C ALA A 76 13.65 3.43 8.72
N TRP A 77 12.87 3.28 9.80
CA TRP A 77 12.01 4.33 10.33
C TRP A 77 12.80 5.54 10.84
N SER A 78 13.79 5.31 11.70
CA SER A 78 14.62 6.39 12.26
C SER A 78 15.31 7.22 11.17
N ARG A 79 15.83 6.56 10.13
CA ARG A 79 16.49 7.22 8.99
C ARG A 79 15.54 7.95 8.05
N THR A 80 14.27 7.53 7.96
CA THR A 80 13.28 8.11 7.04
C THR A 80 12.35 9.12 7.70
N LYS A 81 12.34 9.22 9.04
CA LYS A 81 11.46 10.12 9.81
C LYS A 81 11.54 11.60 9.36
N TRP A 82 12.75 12.11 9.10
CA TRP A 82 12.94 13.49 8.66
C TRP A 82 12.31 13.75 7.28
N TYR A 83 12.42 12.77 6.38
CA TYR A 83 11.83 12.82 5.05
C TYR A 83 10.31 12.87 5.14
N PHE A 84 9.70 12.00 5.95
CA PHE A 84 8.25 12.01 6.18
C PHE A 84 7.76 13.36 6.71
N ARG A 85 8.48 13.95 7.67
CA ARG A 85 8.14 15.28 8.20
C ARG A 85 8.24 16.36 7.11
N THR A 86 9.29 16.32 6.31
CA THR A 86 9.52 17.29 5.23
C THR A 86 8.43 17.20 4.17
N MET A 87 8.09 15.99 3.72
CA MET A 87 7.03 15.78 2.74
C MET A 87 5.66 16.25 3.24
N ASN A 88 5.31 16.00 4.50
CA ASN A 88 4.08 16.54 5.09
C ASN A 88 4.02 18.06 5.04
N VAL A 89 5.13 18.74 5.38
CA VAL A 89 5.22 20.21 5.28
C VAL A 89 5.07 20.66 3.83
N LEU A 90 5.72 19.99 2.88
CA LEU A 90 5.63 20.35 1.46
C LEU A 90 4.22 20.16 0.86
N TYR A 91 3.51 19.09 1.24
CA TYR A 91 2.11 18.90 0.87
C TYR A 91 1.21 19.98 1.47
N ALA A 92 1.40 20.33 2.75
CA ALA A 92 0.66 21.39 3.42
C ALA A 92 0.93 22.78 2.78
N LEU A 93 2.19 23.08 2.45
CA LEU A 93 2.57 24.30 1.75
C LEU A 93 1.94 24.36 0.35
N THR A 94 1.92 23.25 -0.38
CA THR A 94 1.29 23.18 -1.71
C THR A 94 -0.21 23.45 -1.63
N LEU A 95 -0.88 22.94 -0.60
CA LEU A 95 -2.28 23.23 -0.33
C LEU A 95 -2.49 24.71 0.05
N GLY A 96 -1.64 25.28 0.91
CA GLY A 96 -1.69 26.69 1.28
C GLY A 96 -1.47 27.63 0.08
N LEU A 97 -0.51 27.32 -0.78
CA LEU A 97 -0.24 28.07 -2.02
C LEU A 97 -1.41 28.02 -3.00
N ALA A 98 -2.26 26.99 -2.92
CA ALA A 98 -3.43 26.88 -3.78
C ALA A 98 -4.48 28.00 -3.54
N PHE A 99 -4.44 28.67 -2.38
CA PHE A 99 -5.30 29.81 -2.07
C PHE A 99 -4.76 31.15 -2.60
N VAL A 100 -3.50 31.18 -3.04
CA VAL A 100 -2.90 32.39 -3.62
C VAL A 100 -3.32 32.47 -5.09
N PRO A 101 -4.03 33.52 -5.56
CA PRO A 101 -4.58 33.58 -6.92
C PRO A 101 -3.55 33.35 -8.05
N ARG A 102 -2.29 33.71 -7.81
CA ARG A 102 -1.20 33.50 -8.77
C ARG A 102 -0.78 32.03 -8.92
N PHE A 103 -0.91 31.23 -7.86
CA PHE A 103 -0.45 29.85 -7.80
C PHE A 103 -1.59 28.84 -7.74
N GLY A 104 -2.82 29.32 -7.50
CA GLY A 104 -4.00 28.52 -7.29
C GLY A 104 -4.51 27.78 -8.52
N PRO A 105 -5.61 27.02 -8.33
CA PRO A 105 -6.24 26.22 -9.37
C PRO A 105 -7.12 27.08 -10.28
N THR A 106 -6.56 28.15 -10.83
CA THR A 106 -7.22 29.04 -11.77
C THR A 106 -6.52 29.00 -13.12
N CYS A 107 -7.30 28.97 -14.19
CA CYS A 107 -6.81 29.13 -15.55
C CYS A 107 -7.02 30.57 -16.05
N THR A 108 -6.28 30.92 -17.09
CA THR A 108 -6.52 32.12 -17.90
C THR A 108 -6.58 31.75 -19.38
N ALA A 109 -7.03 32.67 -20.23
CA ALA A 109 -7.06 32.47 -21.68
C ALA A 109 -5.69 32.10 -22.29
N THR A 110 -4.60 32.61 -21.71
CA THR A 110 -3.23 32.32 -22.16
C THR A 110 -2.56 31.20 -21.38
N LYS A 111 -3.08 30.84 -20.20
CA LYS A 111 -2.53 29.81 -19.31
C LYS A 111 -3.64 28.91 -18.80
N VAL A 112 -3.96 27.92 -19.62
CA VAL A 112 -5.06 26.99 -19.34
C VAL A 112 -4.69 25.95 -18.28
N TYR A 113 -3.40 25.59 -18.21
CA TYR A 113 -2.91 24.61 -17.25
C TYR A 113 -2.38 25.30 -15.97
N PRO A 114 -3.01 25.10 -14.79
CA PRO A 114 -2.68 25.84 -13.59
C PRO A 114 -1.27 25.51 -13.04
N PRO A 115 -0.56 26.49 -12.46
CA PRO A 115 0.73 26.24 -11.81
C PRO A 115 0.67 25.20 -10.68
N CYS A 116 -0.42 25.14 -9.89
CA CYS A 116 -0.61 24.20 -8.77
C CYS A 116 -0.42 22.72 -9.16
N MET A 117 -0.83 22.35 -10.37
CA MET A 117 -0.70 20.97 -10.86
C MET A 117 0.77 20.56 -11.03
N ASN A 118 1.64 21.51 -11.40
CA ASN A 118 3.07 21.24 -11.50
C ASN A 118 3.68 20.95 -10.13
N TRP A 119 3.27 21.69 -9.10
CA TRP A 119 3.73 21.44 -7.73
C TRP A 119 3.33 20.05 -7.25
N ALA A 120 2.08 19.63 -7.49
CA ALA A 120 1.62 18.28 -7.19
C ALA A 120 2.43 17.20 -7.93
N CYS A 121 2.77 17.44 -9.21
CA CYS A 121 3.63 16.55 -9.99
C CYS A 121 5.07 16.50 -9.44
N CYS A 122 5.67 17.65 -9.13
CA CYS A 122 7.00 17.71 -8.53
C CYS A 122 7.07 16.93 -7.22
N LEU A 123 6.08 17.07 -6.34
CA LEU A 123 6.01 16.27 -5.11
C LEU A 123 5.90 14.77 -5.40
N PHE A 124 5.12 14.38 -6.40
CA PHE A 124 5.04 12.98 -6.81
C PHE A 124 6.39 12.44 -7.30
N ILE A 125 7.11 13.21 -8.11
CA ILE A 125 8.44 12.84 -8.64
C ILE A 125 9.47 12.76 -7.51
N ILE A 126 9.47 13.72 -6.59
CA ILE A 126 10.36 13.69 -5.41
C ILE A 126 10.10 12.42 -4.59
N ASN A 127 8.83 12.06 -4.38
CA ASN A 127 8.48 10.80 -3.71
C ASN A 127 9.02 9.59 -4.48
N PHE A 128 8.82 9.54 -5.79
CA PHE A 128 9.31 8.44 -6.61
C PHE A 128 10.83 8.29 -6.54
N ILE A 129 11.58 9.38 -6.71
CA ILE A 129 13.06 9.36 -6.62
C ILE A 129 13.50 8.86 -5.24
N PHE A 130 12.88 9.36 -4.17
CA PHE A 130 13.21 8.91 -2.82
C PHE A 130 12.94 7.42 -2.64
N HIS A 131 11.81 6.92 -3.13
CA HIS A 131 11.47 5.49 -3.02
C HIS A 131 12.45 4.62 -3.83
N CYS A 132 12.89 5.07 -5.01
CA CYS A 132 13.96 4.41 -5.78
C CYS A 132 15.28 4.39 -5.01
N VAL A 133 15.70 5.52 -4.43
CA VAL A 133 16.94 5.60 -3.64
C VAL A 133 16.88 4.66 -2.44
N MET A 134 15.74 4.59 -1.75
CA MET A 134 15.52 3.64 -0.65
C MET A 134 15.61 2.19 -1.14
N SER A 135 15.05 1.88 -2.30
CA SER A 135 15.10 0.54 -2.88
C SER A 135 16.51 0.12 -3.34
N CYS A 136 17.30 1.07 -3.83
CA CYS A 136 18.66 0.80 -4.32
C CYS A 136 19.69 0.68 -3.19
N ARG A 137 19.42 1.28 -2.03
CA ARG A 137 20.33 1.23 -0.87
C ARG A 137 20.29 -0.16 -0.23
N LYS A 138 21.29 -0.97 -0.60
CA LYS A 138 21.55 -2.32 -0.06
C LYS A 138 21.58 -2.34 1.47
N ASP A 139 22.09 -1.31 2.13
CA ASP A 139 22.22 -1.25 3.59
C ASP A 139 20.89 -1.35 4.36
N TYR A 140 19.75 -1.02 3.71
CA TYR A 140 18.44 -1.22 4.33
C TYR A 140 17.98 -2.68 4.31
N PHE A 141 18.59 -3.51 3.46
CA PHE A 141 18.17 -4.89 3.21
C PHE A 141 19.25 -5.93 3.50
N LEU A 142 20.54 -5.55 3.46
CA LEU A 142 21.69 -6.46 3.37
C LEU A 142 22.82 -6.17 4.39
N GLY A 143 22.66 -5.21 5.31
CA GLY A 143 23.68 -4.97 6.36
C GLY A 143 23.63 -6.03 7.47
N SER A 144 24.77 -6.40 8.06
CA SER A 144 24.96 -7.46 9.07
C SER A 144 23.83 -7.52 10.12
N GLY A 145 23.14 -8.67 10.20
CA GLY A 145 21.72 -8.75 10.58
C GLY A 145 20.78 -8.72 9.36
N SER A 146 21.35 -8.99 8.19
CA SER A 146 20.81 -8.87 6.85
C SER A 146 19.63 -9.80 6.64
N ILE A 147 18.62 -9.35 5.91
CA ILE A 147 17.48 -10.18 5.48
C ILE A 147 17.94 -11.36 4.58
N MET A 148 19.17 -11.32 4.08
CA MET A 148 19.71 -12.29 3.11
C MET A 148 20.97 -13.02 3.57
N GLU A 149 21.56 -12.71 4.72
CA GLU A 149 22.61 -13.61 5.27
C GLU A 149 21.89 -14.76 5.98
N GLY A 150 21.79 -15.92 5.32
CA GLY A 150 21.32 -17.17 5.94
C GLY A 150 19.93 -17.67 5.51
N VAL A 151 19.30 -17.05 4.51
CA VAL A 151 18.18 -17.69 3.79
C VAL A 151 18.72 -18.23 2.47
N ASP A 152 19.74 -19.07 2.58
CA ASP A 152 20.20 -19.86 1.45
C ASP A 152 19.08 -20.86 1.09
N ASP A 153 18.96 -21.17 -0.21
CA ASP A 153 17.93 -21.99 -0.85
C ASP A 153 17.70 -23.40 -0.21
N GLU A 154 18.51 -23.77 0.79
CA GLU A 154 18.50 -25.03 1.52
C GLU A 154 17.27 -25.20 2.41
N TYR A 155 16.87 -24.19 3.21
CA TYR A 155 15.66 -24.31 4.06
C TYR A 155 14.35 -24.33 3.24
N VAL A 156 14.33 -23.66 2.08
CA VAL A 156 13.20 -23.73 1.15
C VAL A 156 13.15 -25.10 0.46
N ARG A 157 14.30 -25.75 0.28
CA ARG A 157 14.38 -27.14 -0.20
C ARG A 157 13.96 -28.14 0.86
N GLU A 158 14.33 -27.96 2.12
CA GLU A 158 13.92 -28.85 3.22
C GLU A 158 12.41 -28.80 3.44
N VAL A 159 11.81 -27.61 3.57
CA VAL A 159 10.36 -27.48 3.78
C VAL A 159 9.56 -27.97 2.56
N ALA A 160 10.14 -27.96 1.35
CA ALA A 160 9.51 -28.52 0.16
C ALA A 160 9.76 -30.03 -0.04
N ALA A 161 10.74 -30.61 0.67
CA ALA A 161 11.07 -32.03 0.63
C ALA A 161 10.40 -32.83 1.77
N ASP A 162 9.96 -32.15 2.84
CA ASP A 162 9.37 -32.76 4.03
C ASP A 162 7.87 -33.13 3.88
N ASP A 163 7.22 -32.73 2.77
CA ASP A 163 5.86 -33.18 2.42
C ASP A 163 5.82 -34.68 1.97
N GLY A 164 6.88 -35.47 2.22
CA GLY A 164 6.97 -36.85 1.72
C GLY A 164 7.90 -37.84 2.43
N ALA A 165 8.38 -37.59 3.65
CA ALA A 165 9.29 -38.53 4.32
C ALA A 165 8.78 -38.99 5.71
N ASP A 166 8.51 -40.30 5.80
CA ASP A 166 8.14 -41.04 7.00
C ASP A 166 9.16 -40.85 8.15
N GLU A 167 8.67 -40.18 9.20
CA GLU A 167 8.73 -40.52 10.62
C GLU A 167 9.75 -41.60 11.07
N LYS A 168 10.92 -41.14 11.53
CA LYS A 168 11.72 -41.80 12.58
C LYS A 168 12.59 -40.78 13.31
N ALA A 169 12.00 -40.09 14.30
CA ALA A 169 12.70 -39.15 15.16
C ALA A 169 13.02 -39.77 16.52
N GLU A 170 14.31 -39.76 16.85
CA GLU A 170 14.89 -40.13 18.13
C GLU A 170 14.68 -38.96 19.11
N ALA A 171 14.16 -39.26 20.31
CA ALA A 171 13.71 -38.28 21.29
C ALA A 171 14.89 -37.58 22.00
N VAL A 172 15.27 -36.40 21.53
CA VAL A 172 16.07 -35.43 22.29
C VAL A 172 15.08 -34.55 23.07
N ASN A 173 14.92 -34.84 24.37
CA ASN A 173 14.11 -34.05 25.31
C ASN A 173 14.76 -32.68 25.61
N LEU A 174 14.75 -31.77 24.63
CA LEU A 174 14.73 -30.33 24.88
C LEU A 174 13.26 -29.92 25.04
N SER A 175 12.94 -29.03 25.99
CA SER A 175 11.55 -28.61 26.24
C SER A 175 10.87 -28.08 24.96
N ASP A 176 9.96 -28.88 24.37
CA ASP A 176 9.27 -28.64 23.09
C ASP A 176 8.58 -27.27 23.02
N SER A 177 8.18 -26.71 24.15
CA SER A 177 7.50 -25.41 24.23
C SER A 177 8.42 -24.22 23.92
N GLN A 178 9.72 -24.30 24.23
CA GLN A 178 10.68 -23.21 23.96
C GLN A 178 11.28 -23.28 22.56
N LEU A 179 11.40 -24.48 21.98
CA LEU A 179 11.83 -24.65 20.59
C LEU A 179 10.74 -24.12 19.63
N SER A 180 9.49 -24.51 19.87
CA SER A 180 8.34 -24.10 19.07
C SER A 180 8.21 -22.57 18.96
N HIS A 181 8.30 -21.83 20.06
CA HIS A 181 8.10 -20.37 20.03
C HIS A 181 9.16 -19.63 19.19
N LYS A 182 10.44 -20.02 19.29
CA LYS A 182 11.52 -19.38 18.52
C LYS A 182 11.39 -19.65 17.02
N ASP A 183 10.98 -20.87 16.66
CA ASP A 183 10.78 -21.25 15.26
C ASP A 183 9.61 -20.48 14.63
N TRP A 184 8.53 -20.24 15.38
CA TRP A 184 7.41 -19.44 14.93
C TRP A 184 7.79 -17.98 14.68
N GLU A 185 8.53 -17.34 15.60
CA GLU A 185 9.01 -15.96 15.42
C GLU A 185 9.91 -15.85 14.19
N GLN A 186 10.80 -16.82 13.97
CA GLN A 186 11.69 -16.85 12.82
C GLN A 186 10.91 -17.02 11.50
N LYS A 187 9.89 -17.90 11.47
CA LYS A 187 9.03 -18.10 10.29
C LYS A 187 8.21 -16.84 9.96
N GLU A 188 7.66 -16.14 10.96
CA GLU A 188 6.91 -14.90 10.74
C GLU A 188 7.82 -13.76 10.24
N ASP A 189 9.02 -13.63 10.81
CA ASP A 189 10.01 -12.66 10.37
C ASP A 189 10.44 -12.92 8.93
N LEU A 190 10.72 -14.17 8.55
CA LEU A 190 11.02 -14.55 7.16
C LEU A 190 9.87 -14.21 6.20
N LEU A 191 8.63 -14.53 6.58
CA LEU A 191 7.44 -14.25 5.77
C LEU A 191 7.24 -12.74 5.58
N SER A 192 7.37 -11.96 6.64
CA SER A 192 7.20 -10.50 6.60
C SER A 192 8.25 -9.81 5.73
N LYS A 193 9.51 -10.27 5.77
CA LYS A 193 10.62 -9.79 4.93
C LYS A 193 10.35 -10.09 3.45
N LYS A 194 9.94 -11.33 3.15
CA LYS A 194 9.56 -11.74 1.78
C LYS A 194 8.35 -10.94 1.28
N LEU A 195 7.37 -10.71 2.16
CA LEU A 195 6.20 -9.90 1.87
C LEU A 195 6.60 -8.47 1.54
N PHE A 196 7.36 -7.82 2.41
CA PHE A 196 7.83 -6.45 2.25
C PHE A 196 8.52 -6.26 0.90
N ARG A 197 9.47 -7.13 0.54
CA ARG A 197 10.19 -7.04 -0.75
C ARG A 197 9.22 -7.09 -1.93
N LYS A 198 8.26 -8.02 -1.90
CA LYS A 198 7.29 -8.18 -2.97
C LYS A 198 6.34 -6.98 -3.05
N GLN A 199 5.92 -6.44 -1.92
CA GLN A 199 5.11 -5.21 -1.87
C GLN A 199 5.86 -4.02 -2.44
N MET A 200 7.11 -3.83 -2.00
CA MET A 200 7.97 -2.72 -2.43
C MET A 200 8.25 -2.77 -3.94
N ASN A 201 8.62 -3.93 -4.48
CA ASN A 201 8.88 -4.10 -5.90
C ASN A 201 7.66 -3.78 -6.76
N VAL A 202 6.49 -4.30 -6.39
CA VAL A 202 5.25 -4.01 -7.13
C VAL A 202 4.91 -2.52 -7.02
N TYR A 203 4.99 -1.96 -5.82
CA TYR A 203 4.70 -0.55 -5.58
C TYR A 203 5.60 0.37 -6.42
N LEU A 204 6.92 0.14 -6.44
CA LEU A 204 7.88 0.92 -7.23
C LEU A 204 7.65 0.80 -8.73
N PHE A 205 7.32 -0.41 -9.22
CA PHE A 205 7.02 -0.62 -10.63
C PHE A 205 5.85 0.26 -11.10
N PHE A 206 4.72 0.19 -10.40
CA PHE A 206 3.57 1.04 -10.70
C PHE A 206 3.88 2.53 -10.53
N GLN A 207 4.62 2.89 -9.47
CA GLN A 207 4.98 4.28 -9.23
C GLN A 207 5.89 4.84 -10.33
N GLY A 208 6.79 4.04 -10.90
CA GLY A 208 7.61 4.41 -12.05
C GLY A 208 6.77 4.72 -13.30
N ILE A 209 5.78 3.85 -13.59
CA ILE A 209 4.82 4.10 -14.69
C ILE A 209 4.06 5.40 -14.43
N LEU A 210 3.52 5.59 -13.23
CA LEU A 210 2.79 6.80 -12.87
C LEU A 210 3.66 8.06 -12.93
N ALA A 211 4.93 7.99 -12.53
CA ALA A 211 5.86 9.12 -12.60
C ALA A 211 6.12 9.52 -14.05
N PHE A 212 6.37 8.54 -14.91
CA PHE A 212 6.52 8.75 -16.35
C PHE A 212 5.27 9.38 -16.97
N CYS A 213 4.09 8.83 -16.71
CA CYS A 213 2.84 9.37 -17.24
C CYS A 213 2.55 10.78 -16.70
N ASN A 214 2.83 11.06 -15.42
CA ASN A 214 2.70 12.41 -14.87
C ASN A 214 3.59 13.41 -15.62
N VAL A 215 4.87 13.08 -15.84
CA VAL A 215 5.78 13.94 -16.62
C VAL A 215 5.25 14.16 -18.04
N ALA A 216 4.81 13.10 -18.71
CA ALA A 216 4.25 13.17 -20.06
C ALA A 216 3.02 14.09 -20.12
N ILE A 217 2.10 13.98 -19.16
CA ILE A 217 0.91 14.84 -19.07
C ILE A 217 1.29 16.29 -18.79
N GLN A 218 2.27 16.55 -17.91
CA GLN A 218 2.74 17.91 -17.64
C GLN A 218 3.37 18.55 -18.88
N LEU A 219 4.19 17.81 -19.62
CA LEU A 219 4.76 18.24 -20.90
C LEU A 219 3.65 18.47 -21.93
N TRP A 220 2.66 17.57 -21.99
CA TRP A 220 1.49 17.71 -22.85
C TRP A 220 0.73 19.02 -22.53
N GLY A 221 0.50 19.24 -21.23
CA GLY A 221 -0.15 20.42 -20.65
C GLY A 221 0.55 21.73 -20.98
N ARG A 222 1.88 21.78 -20.88
CA ARG A 222 2.65 23.01 -21.09
C ARG A 222 3.04 23.28 -22.54
N VAL A 223 3.33 22.27 -23.33
CA VAL A 223 3.86 22.47 -24.68
C VAL A 223 2.74 22.54 -25.71
N PHE A 224 1.73 21.69 -25.60
CA PHE A 224 0.74 21.56 -26.67
C PHE A 224 -0.58 22.26 -26.38
N VAL A 225 -1.04 22.31 -25.12
CA VAL A 225 -2.32 22.98 -24.78
C VAL A 225 -2.28 24.44 -25.20
N HIS A 226 -1.17 25.13 -24.96
CA HIS A 226 -1.01 26.54 -25.28
C HIS A 226 -1.11 26.83 -26.78
N ASN A 227 -0.66 25.92 -27.64
CA ASN A 227 -0.60 26.14 -29.09
C ASN A 227 -1.83 25.61 -29.84
N SER A 228 -2.56 24.67 -29.24
CA SER A 228 -3.57 23.87 -29.96
C SER A 228 -5.02 24.20 -29.61
N HIS A 229 -5.25 25.15 -28.68
CA HIS A 229 -6.58 25.63 -28.27
C HIS A 229 -7.61 24.54 -27.90
N PHE A 230 -7.18 23.34 -27.50
CA PHE A 230 -8.08 22.21 -27.23
C PHE A 230 -8.73 22.20 -25.83
N LEU A 231 -8.24 23.04 -24.93
CA LEU A 231 -8.86 23.35 -23.64
C LEU A 231 -9.03 24.87 -23.56
N GLY A 232 -10.23 25.30 -23.20
CA GLY A 232 -10.57 26.66 -22.87
C GLY A 232 -10.74 26.84 -21.36
N CYS A 233 -11.03 28.09 -20.98
CA CYS A 233 -11.18 28.51 -19.61
C CYS A 233 -12.43 29.39 -19.52
N THR A 234 -13.31 29.17 -18.53
CA THR A 234 -14.50 30.00 -18.36
C THR A 234 -14.16 31.42 -17.93
N GLU A 235 -15.09 32.36 -18.12
CA GLU A 235 -15.04 33.66 -17.46
C GLU A 235 -15.00 33.43 -15.94
N GLY A 236 -13.94 33.91 -15.27
CA GLY A 236 -13.64 33.64 -13.86
C GLY A 236 -12.55 32.59 -13.62
N GLY A 237 -12.17 31.78 -14.61
CA GLY A 237 -10.97 30.96 -14.51
C GLY A 237 -11.07 29.66 -13.69
N HIS A 238 -12.28 29.25 -13.31
CA HIS A 238 -12.48 28.14 -12.35
C HIS A 238 -12.81 26.80 -12.99
N GLN A 239 -13.17 26.78 -14.29
CA GLN A 239 -13.60 25.58 -15.00
C GLN A 239 -12.86 25.44 -16.33
N TRP A 240 -12.55 24.20 -16.68
CA TRP A 240 -12.07 23.86 -18.01
C TRP A 240 -13.24 23.71 -18.99
N LEU A 241 -13.09 24.30 -20.17
CA LEU A 241 -13.99 24.12 -21.30
C LEU A 241 -13.35 23.17 -22.31
N TYR A 242 -14.02 22.07 -22.64
CA TYR A 242 -13.53 21.16 -23.67
C TYR A 242 -13.97 21.69 -25.03
N THR A 243 -13.01 22.14 -25.84
CA THR A 243 -13.29 22.62 -27.21
C THR A 243 -13.12 21.51 -28.23
N THR A 244 -12.43 20.42 -27.88
CA THR A 244 -12.18 19.27 -28.76
C THR A 244 -12.07 17.97 -27.97
N VAL A 245 -12.17 16.83 -28.67
CA VAL A 245 -11.93 15.48 -28.14
C VAL A 245 -10.54 15.35 -27.47
N LYS A 246 -9.53 16.09 -27.95
CA LYS A 246 -8.19 16.06 -27.32
C LYS A 246 -8.20 16.61 -25.89
N GLY A 247 -9.04 17.60 -25.60
CA GLY A 247 -9.21 18.15 -24.25
C GLY A 247 -9.85 17.15 -23.30
N GLU A 248 -10.84 16.39 -23.79
CA GLU A 248 -11.46 15.30 -23.03
C GLU A 248 -10.45 14.20 -22.71
N VAL A 249 -9.70 13.74 -23.71
CA VAL A 249 -8.64 12.72 -23.52
C VAL A 249 -7.59 13.21 -22.51
N PHE A 250 -7.22 14.48 -22.56
CA PHE A 250 -6.26 15.06 -21.62
C PHE A 250 -6.74 14.98 -20.16
N VAL A 251 -8.00 15.37 -19.89
CA VAL A 251 -8.55 15.27 -18.53
C VAL A 251 -8.78 13.81 -18.12
N ALA A 252 -9.31 12.97 -19.02
CA ALA A 252 -9.47 11.54 -18.79
C ALA A 252 -8.14 10.86 -18.42
N THR A 253 -7.01 11.30 -19.00
CA THR A 253 -5.69 10.76 -18.64
C THR A 253 -5.35 11.04 -17.17
N HIS A 254 -5.69 12.22 -16.62
CA HIS A 254 -5.51 12.49 -15.18
C HIS A 254 -6.40 11.59 -14.32
N MET A 255 -7.63 11.30 -14.76
CA MET A 255 -8.53 10.38 -14.08
C MET A 255 -7.94 8.97 -14.01
N VAL A 256 -7.41 8.49 -15.15
CA VAL A 256 -6.73 7.20 -15.22
C VAL A 256 -5.57 7.14 -14.25
N LEU A 257 -4.78 8.20 -14.10
CA LEU A 257 -3.69 8.23 -13.10
C LEU A 257 -4.21 8.05 -11.66
N ILE A 258 -5.30 8.73 -11.29
CA ILE A 258 -5.91 8.58 -9.95
C ILE A 258 -6.40 7.15 -9.74
N ILE A 259 -7.07 6.57 -10.74
CA ILE A 259 -7.54 5.19 -10.70
C ILE A 259 -6.36 4.22 -10.54
N THR A 260 -5.30 4.40 -11.34
CA THR A 260 -4.10 3.57 -11.30
C THR A 260 -3.39 3.66 -9.95
N GLN A 261 -3.36 4.82 -9.29
CA GLN A 261 -2.85 4.94 -7.91
C GLN A 261 -3.66 4.09 -6.92
N GLY A 262 -4.99 4.11 -7.02
CA GLY A 262 -5.85 3.27 -6.19
C GLY A 262 -5.60 1.78 -6.43
N VAL A 263 -5.50 1.37 -7.70
CA VAL A 263 -5.19 -0.02 -8.09
C VAL A 263 -3.82 -0.46 -7.59
N MET A 264 -2.81 0.42 -7.69
CA MET A 264 -1.46 0.16 -7.19
C MET A 264 -1.49 -0.14 -5.69
N LEU A 265 -2.15 0.69 -4.88
CA LEU A 265 -2.25 0.48 -3.44
C LEU A 265 -3.06 -0.77 -3.10
N GLU A 266 -4.17 -1.04 -3.78
CA GLU A 266 -4.91 -2.29 -3.61
C GLU A 266 -4.02 -3.50 -3.90
N TYR A 267 -3.24 -3.44 -4.98
CA TYR A 267 -2.38 -4.56 -5.34
C TYR A 267 -1.26 -4.76 -4.32
N ALA A 268 -0.51 -3.70 -4.01
CA ALA A 268 0.63 -3.75 -3.09
C ALA A 268 0.20 -4.07 -1.66
N LEU A 269 -0.85 -3.41 -1.15
CA LEU A 269 -1.27 -3.55 0.24
C LEU A 269 -2.27 -4.67 0.49
N TYR A 270 -2.97 -5.21 -0.52
CA TYR A 270 -3.93 -6.29 -0.29
C TYR A 270 -3.64 -7.55 -1.11
N LYS A 271 -3.53 -7.44 -2.44
CA LYS A 271 -3.36 -8.64 -3.29
C LYS A 271 -2.05 -9.36 -3.01
N VAL A 272 -0.96 -8.63 -2.78
CA VAL A 272 0.34 -9.23 -2.46
C VAL A 272 0.29 -9.96 -1.09
N PRO A 273 -0.10 -9.32 0.03
CA PRO A 273 -0.27 -10.03 1.30
C PRO A 273 -1.20 -11.24 1.22
N LYS A 274 -2.33 -11.12 0.53
CA LYS A 274 -3.26 -12.24 0.35
C LYS A 274 -2.62 -13.42 -0.37
N LYS A 275 -1.93 -13.18 -1.49
CA LYS A 275 -1.22 -14.23 -2.25
C LYS A 275 -0.10 -14.88 -1.45
N MET A 276 0.47 -14.18 -0.47
CA MET A 276 1.53 -14.67 0.40
C MET A 276 0.99 -15.37 1.66
N GLY A 277 -0.32 -15.58 1.76
CA GLY A 277 -0.92 -16.25 2.92
C GLY A 277 -1.04 -15.37 4.17
N TRP A 278 -0.77 -14.07 4.09
CA TRP A 278 -0.80 -13.17 5.26
C TRP A 278 -2.17 -13.14 5.95
N PHE A 279 -3.26 -13.36 5.23
CA PHE A 279 -4.62 -13.37 5.80
C PHE A 279 -5.19 -14.78 6.01
N LYS A 280 -4.39 -15.84 5.88
CA LYS A 280 -4.87 -17.17 6.29
C LYS A 280 -5.06 -17.12 7.80
N THR A 281 -6.30 -17.03 8.25
CA THR A 281 -6.67 -17.30 9.63
C THR A 281 -6.22 -18.73 9.91
N LYS A 282 -5.55 -18.99 11.05
CA LYS A 282 -5.32 -20.37 11.50
C LYS A 282 -6.67 -21.08 11.38
N SER A 283 -6.75 -22.08 10.50
CA SER A 283 -7.98 -22.85 10.36
C SER A 283 -8.33 -23.35 11.75
N VAL A 284 -9.58 -23.14 12.13
CA VAL A 284 -10.14 -23.60 13.41
C VAL A 284 -10.11 -25.13 13.52
N GLU A 285 -9.66 -25.83 12.46
CA GLU A 285 -9.44 -27.27 12.42
C GLU A 285 -8.38 -27.79 13.42
N GLU A 286 -7.54 -26.93 14.03
CA GLU A 286 -6.67 -27.33 15.16
C GLU A 286 -7.29 -27.09 16.55
N ALA A 287 -8.52 -26.56 16.64
CA ALA A 287 -9.18 -26.29 17.92
C ALA A 287 -10.14 -27.40 18.38
N ASP A 288 -10.40 -28.42 17.56
CA ASP A 288 -11.36 -29.50 17.87
C ASP A 288 -10.72 -30.84 18.30
N ASP A 289 -9.38 -30.99 18.27
CA ASP A 289 -8.71 -32.27 18.64
C ASP A 289 -8.16 -32.35 20.08
N ASP A 290 -8.29 -31.29 20.90
CA ASP A 290 -7.92 -31.32 22.34
C ASP A 290 -9.14 -31.34 23.28
N PHE A 291 -10.33 -31.62 22.76
CA PHE A 291 -11.47 -31.99 23.59
C PHE A 291 -11.46 -33.51 23.82
N THR A 292 -10.40 -34.04 24.44
CA THR A 292 -10.53 -35.30 25.18
C THR A 292 -11.58 -35.08 26.26
N THR A 293 -12.80 -35.56 26.01
CA THR A 293 -13.76 -35.85 27.06
C THR A 293 -13.04 -36.56 28.19
N PRO A 294 -13.12 -36.09 29.45
CA PRO A 294 -12.67 -36.88 30.58
C PRO A 294 -13.52 -38.15 30.59
N THR A 295 -12.93 -39.27 30.21
CA THR A 295 -13.50 -40.58 30.50
C THR A 295 -13.41 -40.72 32.01
N GLU A 296 -14.47 -40.31 32.73
CA GLU A 296 -14.66 -40.77 34.10
C GLU A 296 -14.63 -42.29 34.08
N PRO A 297 -13.77 -42.96 34.86
CA PRO A 297 -13.84 -44.39 35.01
C PRO A 297 -15.21 -44.71 35.65
N ILE A 298 -16.06 -45.38 34.88
CA ILE A 298 -17.26 -46.01 35.41
C ILE A 298 -16.78 -47.08 36.39
N ASN A 299 -16.92 -46.79 37.69
CA ASN A 299 -16.78 -47.77 38.75
C ASN A 299 -17.89 -48.82 38.61
N GLU A 300 -17.59 -49.92 37.91
CA GLU A 300 -18.35 -51.18 38.01
C GLU A 300 -18.07 -51.84 39.37
N GLU A 301 -18.58 -51.26 40.45
CA GLU A 301 -18.58 -51.91 41.75
C GLU A 301 -19.83 -51.53 42.53
N LYS A 302 -20.99 -52.03 42.08
CA LYS A 302 -22.25 -52.12 42.87
C LYS A 302 -23.35 -52.96 42.19
N ALA A 303 -23.01 -54.16 41.74
CA ALA A 303 -23.98 -55.15 41.25
C ALA A 303 -24.03 -56.44 42.09
N ASN A 304 -23.66 -56.36 43.37
CA ASN A 304 -23.82 -57.46 44.33
C ASN A 304 -24.26 -56.92 45.69
N GLU A 305 -25.49 -56.44 45.78
CA GLU A 305 -26.29 -56.38 47.01
C GLU A 305 -27.74 -56.11 46.60
N ILE A 306 -28.70 -56.79 47.24
CA ILE A 306 -30.12 -57.02 46.87
C ILE A 306 -30.26 -58.26 45.95
N ASN A 307 -30.49 -59.49 46.42
CA ASN A 307 -31.42 -60.00 47.47
C ASN A 307 -32.87 -59.57 47.28
#